data_AF-A0A939KAG8-F1
#
_entry.id   AF-A0A939KAG8-F1
#
_cell.length_a   1.000
_cell.length_b   1.000
_cell.length_c   1.000
_cell.angle_alpha   90.00
_cell.angle_beta   90.00
_cell.angle_gamma   90.00
#
_symmetry.space_group_name_H-M   'P 1'
#
loop_
_entity.id
_entity.type
_entity.pdbx_description
1 polymer ?
#
loop_
_entity_poly.entity_id
_entity_poly.type
_entity_poly.pdbx_seq_one_letter_code
_entity_poly.pdbx_strand_id
1 'polypeptide(L)' 'MDKNKEKVNKTDMVQVRVSLPEDYRRLFKAYCTEQNTDMSKRITELVETELKRAGKI' A
#
# COMPACT_ATOMS: atom_id res chain seq x y z
N MET A 1 -6.73 31.27 1.80
CA MET A 1 -7.70 30.15 1.80
C MET A 1 -7.12 29.08 0.89
N ASP A 2 -6.26 28.23 1.45
CA ASP A 2 -5.50 27.25 0.69
C ASP A 2 -6.29 25.96 0.48
N LYS A 3 -6.65 25.76 -0.79
CA LYS A 3 -6.81 24.52 -1.56
C LYS A 3 -7.02 23.24 -0.75
N ASN A 4 -8.26 22.76 -0.82
CA ASN A 4 -8.69 21.36 -0.75
C ASN A 4 -7.58 20.33 -0.53
N LYS A 5 -7.35 19.98 0.74
CA LYS A 5 -6.92 18.62 1.08
C LYS A 5 -8.12 17.72 0.83
N GLU A 6 -8.14 17.08 -0.33
CA GLU A 6 -9.07 16.01 -0.68
C GLU A 6 -8.96 14.95 0.42
N LYS A 7 -9.94 14.94 1.34
CA LYS A 7 -10.08 13.90 2.34
C LYS A 7 -10.47 12.65 1.56
N VAL A 8 -9.51 11.76 1.31
CA VAL A 8 -9.79 10.40 0.84
C VAL A 8 -10.82 9.83 1.81
N ASN A 9 -12.06 9.77 1.35
CA ASN A 9 -13.18 9.33 2.15
C ASN A 9 -12.92 7.85 2.43
N LYS A 10 -12.63 7.49 3.70
CA LYS A 10 -12.34 6.10 4.11
C LYS A 10 -13.49 5.12 3.80
N THR A 11 -14.63 5.63 3.33
CA THR A 11 -15.85 4.90 3.00
C THR A 11 -15.72 3.95 1.80
N ASP A 12 -14.72 4.12 0.92
CA ASP A 12 -14.58 3.30 -0.30
C ASP A 12 -13.38 2.33 -0.27
N MET A 13 -12.85 2.00 0.91
CA MET A 13 -11.73 1.06 1.03
C MET A 13 -12.22 -0.39 1.00
N VAL A 14 -11.70 -1.19 0.06
CA VAL A 14 -11.92 -2.65 0.04
C VAL A 14 -10.84 -3.37 0.84
N GLN A 15 -11.22 -4.41 1.58
CA GLN A 15 -10.26 -5.27 2.28
C GLN A 15 -9.78 -6.38 1.35
N VAL A 16 -8.46 -6.46 1.16
CA VAL A 16 -7.82 -7.54 0.38
C VAL A 16 -7.02 -8.44 1.32
N ARG A 17 -7.17 -9.75 1.18
CA ARG A 17 -6.33 -10.74 1.88
C ARG A 17 -5.17 -11.14 0.99
N VAL A 18 -3.95 -10.97 1.48
CA VAL A 18 -2.71 -11.38 0.79
C VAL A 18 -2.13 -12.60 1.52
N SER A 19 -1.81 -13.64 0.77
CA SER A 19 -1.14 -14.85 1.27
C SER A 19 0.32 -14.84 0.84
N LEU A 20 1.22 -14.99 1.80
CA LEU A 20 2.67 -15.05 1.59
C LEU A 20 3.23 -16.23 2.37
N PRO A 21 4.31 -16.88 1.89
CA PRO A 21 5.12 -17.75 2.73
C PRO A 21 5.56 -17.02 4.01
N GLU A 22 5.67 -17.75 5.12
CA GLU A 22 5.92 -17.14 6.42
C GLU A 22 7.25 -16.37 6.47
N ASP A 23 8.30 -16.93 5.87
CA ASP A 23 9.60 -16.27 5.77
C ASP A 23 9.52 -14.95 5.01
N TYR A 24 8.71 -14.90 3.95
CA TYR A 24 8.56 -13.69 3.13
C TYR A 24 7.77 -12.63 3.89
N ARG A 25 6.72 -13.03 4.62
CA ARG A 25 6.00 -12.13 5.51
C ARG A 25 6.93 -11.54 6.57
N ARG A 26 7.81 -12.35 7.16
CA ARG A 26 8.77 -11.91 8.18
C ARG A 26 9.76 -10.91 7.61
N LEU A 27 10.36 -11.22 6.47
CA LEU A 27 11.31 -10.34 5.78
C LEU A 27 10.63 -9.03 5.34
N PHE A 28 9.43 -9.10 4.78
CA PHE A 28 8.68 -7.92 4.36
C PHE A 28 8.34 -7.02 5.55
N LYS A 29 7.95 -7.61 6.69
CA LYS A 29 7.70 -6.84 7.92
C LYS A 29 8.97 -6.12 8.39
N ALA A 30 10.11 -6.81 8.42
CA ALA A 30 11.39 -6.22 8.82
C ALA A 30 11.77 -5.04 7.90
N TYR A 31 11.66 -5.24 6.58
CA TYR A 31 11.88 -4.19 5.59
C TYR A 31 10.98 -2.97 5.81
N CYS A 32 9.67 -3.18 6.05
CA CYS A 32 8.75 -2.06 6.33
C CYS A 32 9.14 -1.31 7.62
N THR A 33 9.61 -2.02 8.65
CA THR A 33 10.13 -1.39 9.88
C THR A 33 11.37 -0.54 9.62
N GLU A 34 12.33 -1.02 8.83
CA GLU A 34 13.54 -0.28 8.45
C GLU A 34 13.21 1.01 7.68
N GLN A 35 12.17 0.98 6.86
CA GLN A 35 11.69 2.12 6.06
C GLN A 35 10.71 3.02 6.82
N ASN A 36 10.44 2.76 8.11
CA ASN A 36 9.47 3.47 8.92
C ASN A 36 8.09 3.60 8.24
N THR A 37 7.58 2.48 7.70
CA THR A 37 6.31 2.40 6.98
C THR A 37 5.50 1.17 7.38
N ASP A 38 4.20 1.19 7.09
CA ASP A 38 3.31 0.05 7.31
C ASP A 38 3.27 -0.87 6.09
N MET A 39 3.12 -2.18 6.34
CA MET A 39 2.99 -3.20 5.28
C MET A 39 1.86 -2.88 4.30
N SER A 40 0.70 -2.44 4.81
CA SER A 40 -0.46 -2.10 3.97
C SER A 40 -0.15 -0.96 3.01
N LYS A 41 0.47 0.12 3.51
CA LYS A 41 0.89 1.26 2.70
C LYS A 41 1.87 0.81 1.61
N ARG A 42 2.85 -0.02 1.97
CA ARG A 42 3.85 -0.50 1.00
C ARG A 42 3.24 -1.40 -0.08
N ILE A 43 2.27 -2.24 0.28
CA ILE A 43 1.50 -3.03 -0.71
C ILE A 43 0.66 -2.13 -1.60
N THR A 44 0.01 -1.10 -1.06
CA THR A 44 -0.75 -0.13 -1.86
C THR A 44 0.14 0.57 -2.88
N GLU A 45 1.32 1.04 -2.47
CA GLU A 45 2.31 1.68 -3.35
C GLU A 45 2.81 0.73 -4.46
N LEU A 46 3.05 -0.55 -4.11
CA LEU A 46 3.42 -1.58 -5.06
C LEU A 46 2.32 -1.77 -6.11
N VAL A 47 1.07 -1.93 -5.67
CA VAL A 47 -0.09 -2.11 -6.56
C VAL A 47 -0.26 -0.89 -7.46
N GLU A 48 -0.18 0.33 -6.92
CA GLU A 48 -0.30 1.56 -7.69
C GLU A 48 0.81 1.67 -8.75
N THR A 49 2.04 1.32 -8.40
CA THR A 49 3.19 1.34 -9.32
C THR A 49 2.97 0.38 -10.50
N GLU A 50 2.49 -0.84 -10.22
CA GLU A 50 2.23 -1.83 -11.27
C GLU A 50 1.03 -1.45 -12.16
N LEU A 51 -0.02 -0.85 -11.59
CA LEU A 51 -1.16 -0.35 -12.38
C LEU A 51 -0.76 0.79 -13.31
N LYS A 52 0.06 1.74 -12.83
CA LYS A 52 0.63 2.82 -13.66
C LYS A 52 1.49 2.27 -14.79
N ARG A 53 2.39 1.33 -14.48
CA ARG A 53 3.25 0.67 -15.48
C ARG A 53 2.44 -0.05 -16.56
N ALA A 54 1.31 -0.63 -16.19
CA ALA A 54 0.39 -1.30 -17.11
C ALA A 54 -0.58 -0.35 -17.85
N GLY A 55 -0.49 0.97 -17.62
CA GLY A 55 -1.37 1.98 -18.23
C GLY A 55 -2.84 1.82 -17.84
N LYS A 56 -3.13 1.27 -16.65
CA LYS A 56 -4.50 1.07 -16.14
C LYS A 56 -5.05 2.29 -15.42
N ILE A 57 -4.14 3.12 -14.91
CA ILE A 57 -4.39 4.42 -14.28
C ILE A 57 -3.31 5.41 -14.73
#